data_AF-A0A1B2IYB6-F1
#
_entry.id   AF-A0A1B2IYB6-F1
#
_cell.length_a   1.000
_cell.length_b   1.000
_cell.length_c   1.000
_cell.angle_alpha   90.00
_cell.angle_beta   90.00
_cell.angle_gamma   90.00
#
_symmetry.space_group_name_H-M   'P 1'
#
loop_
_entity.id
_entity.type
_entity.pdbx_description
1 polymer ?
#
loop_
_entity_poly.entity_id
_entity_poly.type
_entity_poly.pdbx_seq_one_letter_code
_entity_poly.pdbx_strand_id
1 'polypeptide(L)'
;MDPIDEIQYNELLNGKYKLADWTDNYDRMKGRQTKIKLREMVENVQKRIHDYVDLDSLVLPAIYFYGDEADLPEVYENLNLNSSPLTKYEIFNATWADVNLILPEYNENSYLNNLANEVLSDVKNYYNRMTDEGEFELEGFSEDEITQNRIINLAEFGRAIGTMVTQRIPSLISKNDDKIKNEIGFGILGIATHIDNKNLVKIDKKLSYIQSNLEEILSRVDMISSKLNDIFARLLRQNISFSKNRTSPKYAYSTGLTTSFKALSYFATLWEMNKQDTEKTIYNIPAYYVFDYLTGVWSGHGDQRLYDYYHLVAKKNYLKPLTITQFNSAFAAWLSENNAMRKTFSKEVKALITIHSNLTYLSGTFNNGEDFEFEHIIPKARALKADKNLSSLNLSSLGNGMFLPKSLNNRKQEFTIYEASNKSDGIQKEPLLEVSNYKQLIHSSDYFSEKEFENIFSRLKKYDFEYVNKKIRGRAIRVGKSIGEKLITLKKFN
;
A
#
# COMPACT_ATOMS: atom_id res chain seq x y z
N MET A 1 -50.04 -25.32 -6.22
CA MET A 1 -49.85 -24.98 -7.64
C MET A 1 -48.84 -25.98 -8.13
N ASP A 2 -49.15 -26.71 -9.19
CA ASP A 2 -48.14 -27.58 -9.80
C ASP A 2 -47.11 -26.68 -10.50
N PRO A 3 -45.80 -26.94 -10.34
CA PRO A 3 -44.77 -26.12 -10.96
C PRO A 3 -44.87 -26.19 -12.49
N ILE A 4 -44.62 -25.06 -13.15
CA ILE A 4 -44.48 -24.98 -14.61
C ILE A 4 -43.27 -25.84 -14.98
N ASP A 5 -43.47 -26.84 -15.84
CA ASP A 5 -42.37 -27.66 -16.31
C ASP A 5 -41.52 -26.94 -17.37
N GLU A 6 -40.34 -27.48 -17.62
CA GLU A 6 -39.34 -26.90 -18.52
C GLU A 6 -39.85 -26.77 -19.97
N ILE A 7 -40.82 -27.60 -20.37
CA ILE A 7 -41.43 -27.58 -21.70
C ILE A 7 -42.41 -26.40 -21.78
N GLN A 8 -43.28 -26.25 -20.80
CA GLN A 8 -44.23 -25.12 -20.70
C GLN A 8 -43.50 -23.78 -20.57
N TYR A 9 -42.37 -23.76 -19.86
CA TYR A 9 -41.51 -22.58 -19.76
C TYR A 9 -40.90 -22.20 -21.11
N ASN A 10 -40.39 -23.18 -21.87
CA ASN A 10 -39.85 -22.94 -23.20
C ASN A 10 -40.94 -22.53 -24.22
N GLU A 11 -42.16 -23.02 -24.09
CA GLU A 11 -43.30 -22.60 -24.94
C GLU A 11 -43.73 -21.15 -24.67
N LEU A 12 -43.66 -20.70 -23.42
CA LEU A 12 -43.89 -19.30 -23.01
C LEU A 12 -42.83 -18.35 -23.59
N LEU A 13 -41.56 -18.78 -23.64
CA LEU A 13 -40.44 -17.98 -24.17
C LEU A 13 -40.45 -17.85 -25.70
N ASN A 14 -40.95 -18.86 -26.42
CA ASN A 14 -40.91 -18.90 -27.88
C ASN A 14 -42.01 -18.05 -28.58
N GLY A 15 -42.74 -17.21 -27.83
CA GLY A 15 -43.69 -16.22 -28.35
C GLY A 15 -44.96 -16.78 -29.01
N LYS A 16 -45.09 -18.11 -29.14
CA LYS A 16 -46.27 -18.78 -29.71
C LYS A 16 -47.38 -18.99 -28.70
N TYR A 17 -47.05 -19.03 -27.40
CA TYR A 17 -48.01 -19.23 -26.32
C TYR A 17 -48.38 -17.87 -25.71
N LYS A 18 -49.65 -17.46 -25.80
CA LYS A 18 -50.08 -16.26 -25.07
C LYS A 18 -50.21 -16.63 -23.61
N LEU A 19 -49.54 -15.91 -22.71
CA LEU A 19 -49.63 -16.15 -21.25
C LEU A 19 -51.08 -16.20 -20.76
N ALA A 20 -51.97 -15.42 -21.37
CA ALA A 20 -53.41 -15.44 -21.09
C ALA A 20 -54.06 -16.82 -21.34
N ASP A 21 -53.55 -17.62 -22.28
CA ASP A 21 -54.05 -18.97 -22.62
C ASP A 21 -53.72 -19.97 -21.51
N TRP A 22 -52.72 -19.69 -20.65
CA TRP A 22 -52.46 -20.46 -19.44
C TRP A 22 -53.66 -20.51 -18.49
N THR A 23 -54.50 -19.47 -18.51
CA THR A 23 -55.71 -19.41 -17.67
C THR A 23 -56.76 -20.46 -18.07
N ASP A 24 -56.74 -20.94 -19.32
CA ASP A 24 -57.68 -21.94 -19.82
C ASP A 24 -57.43 -23.31 -19.17
N ASN A 25 -56.15 -23.64 -18.93
CA ASN A 25 -55.66 -24.89 -18.34
C ASN A 25 -55.77 -24.94 -16.80
N TYR A 26 -56.28 -23.88 -16.16
CA TYR A 26 -56.45 -23.86 -14.71
C TYR A 26 -57.74 -24.60 -14.29
N ASP A 27 -57.63 -25.92 -14.14
CA ASP A 27 -58.76 -26.84 -13.90
C ASP A 27 -59.47 -26.65 -12.55
N ARG A 28 -58.82 -25.98 -11.59
CA ARG A 28 -59.40 -25.74 -10.25
C ARG A 28 -60.45 -24.62 -10.22
N MET A 29 -60.61 -23.83 -11.28
CA MET A 29 -61.62 -22.76 -11.35
C MET A 29 -62.91 -23.24 -12.02
N LYS A 30 -64.00 -23.32 -11.26
CA LYS A 30 -65.35 -23.61 -11.77
C LYS A 30 -66.04 -22.33 -12.24
N GLY A 31 -66.46 -22.29 -13.51
CA GLY A 31 -67.29 -21.24 -14.09
C GLY A 31 -66.60 -20.48 -15.22
N ARG A 32 -67.19 -20.55 -16.43
CA ARG A 32 -66.68 -19.91 -17.67
C ARG A 32 -66.42 -18.42 -17.50
N GLN A 33 -67.29 -17.72 -16.76
CA GLN A 33 -67.18 -16.28 -16.55
C GLN A 33 -65.95 -15.87 -15.73
N THR A 34 -65.54 -16.71 -14.78
CA THR A 34 -64.37 -16.44 -13.92
C THR A 34 -63.07 -16.63 -14.69
N LYS A 35 -63.01 -17.66 -15.55
CA LYS A 35 -61.86 -17.87 -16.46
C LYS A 35 -61.69 -16.70 -17.44
N ILE A 36 -62.79 -16.20 -18.02
CA ILE A 36 -62.77 -15.03 -18.92
C ILE A 36 -62.21 -13.79 -18.20
N LYS A 37 -62.70 -13.49 -16.98
CA LYS A 37 -62.20 -12.34 -16.21
C LYS A 37 -60.71 -12.45 -15.86
N LEU A 38 -60.24 -13.65 -15.52
CA LEU A 38 -58.83 -13.87 -15.24
C LEU A 38 -57.97 -13.65 -16.49
N ARG A 39 -58.42 -14.15 -17.65
CA ARG A 39 -57.77 -13.93 -18.94
C ARG A 39 -57.65 -12.44 -19.26
N GLU A 40 -58.76 -11.70 -19.13
CA GLU A 40 -58.79 -10.24 -19.33
C GLU A 40 -57.85 -9.51 -18.37
N MET A 41 -57.75 -9.94 -17.11
CA MET A 41 -56.81 -9.36 -16.15
C MET A 41 -55.36 -9.61 -16.55
N VAL A 42 -55.00 -10.83 -16.98
CA VAL A 42 -53.64 -11.15 -17.45
C VAL A 42 -53.29 -10.34 -18.69
N GLU A 43 -54.18 -10.28 -19.68
CA GLU A 43 -53.97 -9.49 -20.90
C GLU A 43 -53.80 -7.99 -20.59
N ASN A 44 -54.59 -7.45 -19.64
CA ASN A 44 -54.50 -6.05 -19.24
C ASN A 44 -53.18 -5.76 -18.51
N VAL A 45 -52.73 -6.66 -17.61
CA VAL A 45 -51.41 -6.51 -16.95
C VAL A 45 -50.28 -6.59 -17.98
N GLN A 46 -50.31 -7.55 -18.90
CA GLN A 46 -49.29 -7.66 -19.96
C GLN A 46 -49.23 -6.40 -20.82
N LYS A 47 -50.41 -5.88 -21.21
CA LYS A 47 -50.48 -4.63 -21.96
C LYS A 47 -49.91 -3.45 -21.18
N ARG A 48 -50.24 -3.32 -19.89
CA ARG A 48 -49.69 -2.26 -19.04
C ARG A 48 -48.18 -2.33 -18.86
N ILE A 49 -47.61 -3.55 -18.81
CA ILE A 49 -46.15 -3.74 -18.74
C ILE A 49 -45.51 -3.30 -20.05
N HIS A 50 -46.04 -3.74 -21.20
CA HIS A 50 -45.53 -3.38 -22.52
C HIS A 50 -45.67 -1.88 -22.82
N ASP A 51 -46.81 -1.27 -22.44
CA ASP A 51 -47.02 0.19 -22.55
C ASP A 51 -46.07 0.99 -21.63
N TYR A 52 -45.60 0.39 -20.53
CA TYR A 52 -44.69 1.03 -19.58
C TYR A 52 -43.22 0.89 -19.99
N VAL A 53 -42.82 -0.30 -20.46
CA VAL A 53 -41.46 -0.58 -20.95
C VAL A 53 -41.55 -1.52 -22.16
N ASP A 54 -41.11 -1.01 -23.30
CA ASP A 54 -40.88 -1.80 -24.51
C ASP A 54 -39.50 -2.48 -24.41
N LEU A 55 -39.50 -3.71 -23.89
CA LEU A 55 -38.29 -4.54 -23.81
C LEU A 55 -37.87 -5.11 -25.17
N ASP A 56 -38.79 -5.18 -26.14
CA ASP A 56 -38.53 -5.78 -27.46
C ASP A 56 -37.66 -4.86 -28.33
N SER A 57 -37.69 -3.55 -28.07
CA SER A 57 -36.84 -2.55 -28.76
C SER A 57 -35.52 -2.25 -28.05
N LEU A 58 -35.24 -2.90 -26.92
CA LEU A 58 -34.04 -2.63 -26.13
C LEU A 58 -32.79 -3.15 -26.86
N VAL A 59 -32.06 -2.26 -27.52
CA VAL A 59 -30.76 -2.58 -28.13
C VAL A 59 -29.66 -2.40 -27.08
N LEU A 60 -29.16 -3.52 -26.54
CA LEU A 60 -27.98 -3.52 -25.68
C LEU A 60 -26.71 -3.55 -26.56
N PRO A 61 -25.87 -2.50 -26.54
CA PRO A 61 -24.59 -2.56 -27.23
C PRO A 61 -23.67 -3.56 -26.53
N ALA A 62 -23.28 -4.62 -27.25
CA ALA A 62 -22.31 -5.60 -26.79
C ALA A 62 -20.97 -5.42 -27.52
N ILE A 63 -19.87 -5.45 -26.77
CA ILE A 63 -18.52 -5.46 -27.33
C ILE A 63 -18.00 -6.89 -27.26
N TYR A 64 -17.65 -7.45 -28.43
CA TYR A 64 -17.04 -8.77 -28.54
C TYR A 64 -15.53 -8.61 -28.71
N PHE A 65 -14.77 -9.11 -27.73
CA PHE A 65 -13.31 -9.14 -27.78
C PHE A 65 -12.83 -10.56 -28.13
N TYR A 66 -11.97 -10.67 -29.15
CA TYR A 66 -11.49 -11.94 -29.69
C TYR A 66 -9.99 -12.22 -29.40
N GLY A 67 -9.37 -11.46 -28.49
CA GLY A 67 -7.95 -11.65 -28.10
C GLY A 67 -7.77 -12.55 -26.87
N ASP A 68 -6.56 -12.58 -26.30
CA ASP A 68 -6.28 -13.35 -25.08
C ASP A 68 -7.04 -12.73 -23.89
N GLU A 69 -7.67 -13.58 -23.07
CA GLU A 69 -8.36 -13.17 -21.85
C GLU A 69 -7.46 -12.34 -20.91
N ALA A 70 -6.14 -12.54 -20.96
CA ALA A 70 -5.18 -11.74 -20.21
C ALA A 70 -5.13 -10.25 -20.63
N ASP A 71 -5.56 -9.93 -21.85
CA ASP A 71 -5.55 -8.57 -22.41
C ASP A 71 -6.86 -7.82 -22.12
N LEU A 72 -7.91 -8.51 -21.62
CA LEU A 72 -9.20 -7.91 -21.28
C LEU A 72 -9.07 -6.66 -20.39
N PRO A 73 -8.25 -6.67 -19.31
CA PRO A 73 -8.08 -5.48 -18.49
C PRO A 73 -7.55 -4.26 -19.24
N GLU A 74 -6.55 -4.47 -20.10
CA GLU A 74 -5.95 -3.39 -20.90
C GLU A 74 -6.95 -2.87 -21.95
N VAL A 75 -7.72 -3.76 -22.57
CA VAL A 75 -8.76 -3.40 -23.54
C VAL A 75 -9.88 -2.58 -22.88
N TYR A 76 -10.32 -2.97 -21.69
CA TYR A 76 -11.33 -2.23 -20.92
C TYR A 76 -10.82 -0.86 -20.43
N GLU A 77 -9.57 -0.78 -19.96
CA GLU A 77 -8.95 0.50 -19.62
C GLU A 77 -8.88 1.44 -20.84
N ASN A 78 -8.56 0.91 -22.02
CA ASN A 78 -8.49 1.66 -23.28
C ASN A 78 -9.85 2.02 -23.89
N LEU A 79 -10.90 1.24 -23.65
CA LEU A 79 -12.27 1.55 -24.11
C LEU A 79 -12.91 2.68 -23.29
N ASN A 80 -12.54 2.80 -22.01
CA ASN A 80 -13.11 3.77 -21.06
C ASN A 80 -12.35 5.11 -21.01
N LEU A 81 -11.89 5.65 -22.15
CA LEU A 81 -11.11 6.90 -22.19
C LEU A 81 -11.88 8.14 -21.70
N ASN A 82 -13.22 8.12 -21.69
CA ASN A 82 -14.07 9.27 -21.34
C ASN A 82 -14.86 9.11 -20.01
N SER A 83 -14.74 7.96 -19.34
CA SER A 83 -15.34 7.64 -18.03
C SER A 83 -14.22 7.31 -17.02
N SER A 84 -14.52 7.19 -15.72
CA SER A 84 -13.54 6.67 -14.76
C SER A 84 -13.18 5.24 -15.15
N PRO A 85 -11.93 4.95 -15.59
CA PRO A 85 -11.58 3.61 -16.05
C PRO A 85 -11.59 2.63 -14.88
N LEU A 86 -12.24 1.48 -15.07
CA LEU A 86 -12.16 0.35 -14.15
C LEU A 86 -10.71 -0.17 -14.14
N THR A 87 -10.16 -0.32 -12.95
CA THR A 87 -8.88 -0.97 -12.72
C THR A 87 -8.96 -2.46 -13.05
N LYS A 88 -7.83 -3.09 -13.40
CA LYS A 88 -7.76 -4.55 -13.61
C LYS A 88 -8.38 -5.39 -12.49
N TYR A 89 -8.30 -4.92 -11.24
CA TYR A 89 -8.85 -5.63 -10.09
C TYR A 89 -10.37 -5.53 -9.99
N GLU A 90 -10.97 -4.41 -10.41
CA GLU A 90 -12.42 -4.28 -10.51
C GLU A 90 -13.00 -5.16 -11.63
N ILE A 91 -12.24 -5.35 -12.72
CA ILE A 91 -12.60 -6.28 -13.78
C ILE A 91 -12.57 -7.73 -13.25
N PHE A 92 -11.58 -8.09 -12.43
CA PHE A 92 -11.56 -9.39 -11.76
C PHE A 92 -12.72 -9.55 -10.77
N ASN A 93 -13.12 -8.50 -10.03
CA ASN A 93 -14.31 -8.55 -9.17
C ASN A 93 -15.57 -8.94 -9.97
N ALA A 94 -15.75 -8.38 -11.16
CA ALA A 94 -16.89 -8.72 -12.02
C ALA A 94 -16.76 -10.13 -12.62
N THR A 95 -15.57 -10.49 -13.11
CA THR A 95 -15.33 -11.76 -13.81
C THR A 95 -15.38 -12.96 -12.87
N TRP A 96 -15.05 -12.77 -11.59
CA TRP A 96 -14.97 -13.82 -10.58
C TRP A 96 -16.16 -13.85 -9.63
N ALA A 97 -17.27 -13.20 -9.98
CA ALA A 97 -18.47 -13.12 -9.13
C ALA A 97 -18.98 -14.52 -8.70
N ASP A 98 -18.90 -15.51 -9.60
CA ASP A 98 -19.35 -16.89 -9.34
C ASP A 98 -18.21 -17.85 -8.91
N VAL A 99 -16.99 -17.34 -8.74
CA VAL A 99 -15.80 -18.13 -8.39
C VAL A 99 -15.66 -18.17 -6.87
N ASN A 100 -16.39 -19.09 -6.25
CA ASN A 100 -16.61 -19.11 -4.80
C ASN A 100 -15.63 -19.98 -4.01
N LEU A 101 -15.25 -19.50 -2.83
CA LEU A 101 -14.47 -20.17 -1.80
C LEU A 101 -15.34 -20.37 -0.56
N ILE A 102 -15.13 -21.49 0.14
CA ILE A 102 -15.78 -21.78 1.42
C ILE A 102 -14.75 -21.61 2.52
N LEU A 103 -14.97 -20.67 3.45
CA LEU A 103 -14.11 -20.51 4.61
C LEU A 103 -14.42 -21.58 5.67
N PRO A 104 -13.42 -21.98 6.50
CA PRO A 104 -13.62 -23.02 7.50
C PRO A 104 -14.68 -22.62 8.52
N GLU A 105 -15.39 -23.62 9.08
CA GLU A 105 -16.35 -23.41 10.15
C GLU A 105 -15.75 -22.73 11.38
N TYR A 106 -16.56 -21.93 12.06
CA TYR A 106 -16.13 -21.20 13.24
C TYR A 106 -15.76 -22.15 14.40
N ASN A 107 -14.54 -22.01 14.91
CA ASN A 107 -14.09 -22.59 16.16
C ASN A 107 -13.03 -21.68 16.79
N GLU A 108 -13.36 -21.13 17.96
CA GLU A 108 -12.60 -20.10 18.71
C GLU A 108 -11.18 -20.50 19.09
N ASN A 109 -10.91 -21.80 19.21
CA ASN A 109 -9.63 -22.30 19.66
C ASN A 109 -8.65 -22.56 18.51
N SER A 110 -9.06 -22.33 17.26
CA SER A 110 -8.23 -22.52 16.08
C SER A 110 -7.64 -21.19 15.60
N TYR A 111 -6.31 -21.08 15.61
CA TYR A 111 -5.59 -19.93 15.06
C TYR A 111 -5.96 -19.67 13.58
N LEU A 112 -6.16 -20.72 12.80
CA LEU A 112 -6.66 -20.62 11.42
C LEU A 112 -8.03 -19.96 11.35
N ASN A 113 -8.94 -20.31 12.27
CA ASN A 113 -10.27 -19.72 12.26
C ASN A 113 -10.25 -18.23 12.59
N ASN A 114 -9.31 -17.78 13.42
CA ASN A 114 -9.16 -16.35 13.66
C ASN A 114 -8.77 -15.59 12.39
N LEU A 115 -7.85 -16.13 11.58
CA LEU A 115 -7.49 -15.54 10.29
C LEU A 115 -8.64 -15.59 9.27
N ALA A 116 -9.37 -16.70 9.20
CA ALA A 116 -10.52 -16.83 8.31
C ALA A 116 -11.69 -15.90 8.73
N ASN A 117 -11.91 -15.71 10.03
CA ASN A 117 -12.90 -14.79 10.57
C ASN A 117 -12.53 -13.33 10.29
N GLU A 118 -11.25 -13.00 10.34
CA GLU A 118 -10.77 -11.68 9.96
C GLU A 118 -11.04 -11.40 8.48
N VAL A 119 -10.72 -12.36 7.60
CA VAL A 119 -11.08 -12.29 6.17
C VAL A 119 -12.57 -12.04 6.00
N LEU A 120 -13.42 -12.81 6.68
CA LEU A 120 -14.87 -12.64 6.61
C LEU A 120 -15.32 -11.25 7.10
N SER A 121 -14.71 -10.75 8.17
CA SER A 121 -14.99 -9.40 8.69
C SER A 121 -14.56 -8.31 7.71
N ASP A 122 -13.38 -8.43 7.09
CA ASP A 122 -12.91 -7.51 6.05
C ASP A 122 -13.79 -7.53 4.80
N VAL A 123 -14.43 -8.67 4.50
CA VAL A 123 -15.43 -8.77 3.44
C VAL A 123 -16.69 -7.97 3.79
N LYS A 124 -17.29 -8.25 4.95
CA LYS A 124 -18.48 -7.55 5.44
C LYS A 124 -18.30 -6.04 5.59
N ASN A 125 -17.19 -5.62 6.19
CA ASN A 125 -16.89 -4.22 6.45
C ASN A 125 -16.81 -3.39 5.15
N TYR A 126 -16.38 -4.02 4.06
CA TYR A 126 -16.36 -3.36 2.75
C TYR A 126 -17.74 -3.13 2.18
N TYR A 127 -18.60 -4.15 2.20
CA TYR A 127 -19.97 -4.01 1.71
C TYR A 127 -20.80 -3.06 2.59
N ASN A 128 -20.65 -3.14 3.92
CA ASN A 128 -21.28 -2.20 4.83
C ASN A 128 -20.85 -0.75 4.54
N ARG A 129 -19.55 -0.52 4.26
CA ARG A 129 -19.06 0.81 3.84
C ARG A 129 -19.67 1.27 2.51
N MET A 130 -19.76 0.40 1.51
CA MET A 130 -20.37 0.73 0.21
C MET A 130 -21.84 1.11 0.35
N THR A 131 -22.59 0.42 1.23
CA THR A 131 -23.98 0.76 1.56
C THR A 131 -24.07 2.11 2.27
N ASP A 132 -23.22 2.35 3.29
CA ASP A 132 -23.21 3.59 4.07
C ASP A 132 -22.81 4.82 3.24
N GLU A 133 -21.92 4.64 2.26
CA GLU A 133 -21.48 5.69 1.33
C GLU A 133 -22.52 5.97 0.23
N GLY A 134 -23.61 5.18 0.17
CA GLY A 134 -24.71 5.35 -0.77
C GLY A 134 -24.31 5.15 -2.22
N GLU A 135 -23.18 4.46 -2.48
CA GLU A 135 -22.66 4.28 -3.83
C GLU A 135 -23.54 3.32 -4.65
N PHE A 136 -24.21 2.35 -4.03
CA PHE A 136 -25.13 1.40 -4.67
C PHE A 136 -26.20 0.83 -3.69
N GLU A 137 -27.39 0.48 -4.17
CA GLU A 137 -28.24 -0.52 -3.51
C GLU A 137 -27.63 -1.89 -3.81
N LEU A 138 -27.00 -2.54 -2.81
CA LEU A 138 -26.43 -3.88 -2.98
C LEU A 138 -27.57 -4.92 -3.03
N GLU A 139 -28.10 -5.20 -4.23
CA GLU A 139 -28.97 -6.35 -4.44
C GLU A 139 -28.22 -7.64 -4.06
N GLY A 140 -28.77 -8.40 -3.11
CA GLY A 140 -28.26 -9.72 -2.72
C GLY A 140 -27.18 -9.76 -1.63
N PHE A 141 -26.76 -8.62 -1.06
CA PHE A 141 -25.87 -8.66 0.12
C PHE A 141 -26.68 -8.84 1.41
N SER A 142 -26.42 -9.94 2.12
CA SER A 142 -26.89 -10.18 3.47
C SER A 142 -25.72 -10.52 4.39
N GLU A 143 -25.46 -9.67 5.38
CA GLU A 143 -24.41 -9.93 6.37
C GLU A 143 -24.67 -11.25 7.12
N ASP A 144 -25.93 -11.55 7.43
CA ASP A 144 -26.34 -12.78 8.10
C ASP A 144 -26.06 -14.01 7.22
N GLU A 145 -26.35 -13.94 5.91
CA GLU A 145 -26.13 -15.03 4.98
C GLU A 145 -24.64 -15.34 4.81
N ILE A 146 -23.80 -14.31 4.64
CA ILE A 146 -22.34 -14.46 4.57
C ILE A 146 -21.78 -15.01 5.90
N THR A 147 -22.36 -14.62 7.04
CA THR A 147 -21.98 -15.17 8.35
C THR A 147 -22.27 -16.67 8.45
N GLN A 148 -23.45 -17.08 7.99
CA GLN A 148 -23.93 -18.45 8.10
C GLN A 148 -23.23 -19.37 7.11
N ASN A 149 -23.18 -18.96 5.83
CA ASN A 149 -22.66 -19.80 4.76
C ASN A 149 -21.14 -19.73 4.65
N ARG A 150 -20.52 -18.61 5.06
CA ARG A 150 -19.07 -18.35 4.99
C ARG A 150 -18.49 -18.55 3.59
N ILE A 151 -19.34 -18.29 2.58
CA ILE A 151 -18.99 -18.32 1.17
C ILE A 151 -18.61 -16.90 0.78
N ILE A 152 -17.45 -16.76 0.17
CA ILE A 152 -16.96 -15.51 -0.42
C ILE A 152 -16.42 -15.80 -1.81
N ASN A 153 -16.47 -14.83 -2.72
CA ASN A 153 -15.85 -15.00 -4.03
C ASN A 153 -14.33 -14.76 -3.99
N LEU A 154 -13.64 -15.22 -5.03
CA LEU A 154 -12.18 -15.15 -5.14
C LEU A 154 -11.65 -13.70 -5.10
N ALA A 155 -12.42 -12.75 -5.63
CA ALA A 155 -12.02 -11.36 -5.68
C ALA A 155 -12.15 -10.68 -4.30
N GLU A 156 -13.22 -10.98 -3.57
CA GLU A 156 -13.40 -10.64 -2.15
C GLU A 156 -12.26 -11.20 -1.31
N PHE A 157 -11.88 -12.46 -1.54
CA PHE A 157 -10.76 -13.08 -0.85
C PHE A 157 -9.45 -12.34 -1.15
N GLY A 158 -9.18 -12.02 -2.41
CA GLY A 158 -8.02 -11.21 -2.80
C GLY A 158 -7.97 -9.86 -2.08
N ARG A 159 -9.08 -9.10 -2.09
CA ARG A 159 -9.17 -7.81 -1.38
C ARG A 159 -9.00 -7.96 0.13
N ALA A 160 -9.57 -9.00 0.73
CA ALA A 160 -9.46 -9.26 2.16
C ALA A 160 -8.00 -9.56 2.56
N ILE A 161 -7.28 -10.40 1.80
CA ILE A 161 -5.82 -10.60 1.98
C ILE A 161 -5.06 -9.27 1.89
N GLY A 162 -5.41 -8.44 0.92
CA GLY A 162 -4.87 -7.09 0.78
C GLY A 162 -5.07 -6.23 2.02
N THR A 163 -6.30 -6.22 2.53
CA THR A 163 -6.69 -5.50 3.75
C THR A 163 -5.87 -6.00 4.95
N MET A 164 -5.86 -7.31 5.16
CA MET A 164 -5.13 -8.01 6.21
C MET A 164 -3.65 -7.60 6.25
N VAL A 165 -3.00 -7.54 5.09
CA VAL A 165 -1.58 -7.16 4.96
C VAL A 165 -1.38 -5.67 5.23
N THR A 166 -2.16 -4.79 4.61
CA THR A 166 -2.01 -3.33 4.80
C THR A 166 -2.18 -2.92 6.27
N GLN A 167 -3.02 -3.61 7.03
CA GLN A 167 -3.18 -3.40 8.47
C GLN A 167 -2.02 -3.96 9.30
N ARG A 168 -1.42 -5.08 8.90
CA ARG A 168 -0.31 -5.73 9.63
C ARG A 168 1.06 -5.13 9.37
N ILE A 169 1.32 -4.56 8.18
CA ILE A 169 2.59 -3.92 7.83
C ILE A 169 2.47 -2.42 7.54
N PRO A 170 1.89 -1.61 8.46
CA PRO A 170 1.78 -0.17 8.28
C PRO A 170 3.14 0.52 8.19
N SER A 171 4.20 -0.14 8.67
CA SER A 171 5.59 0.30 8.57
C SER A 171 6.13 0.33 7.14
N LEU A 172 5.60 -0.50 6.24
CA LEU A 172 5.93 -0.48 4.83
C LEU A 172 4.82 0.14 3.99
N ILE A 173 3.56 -0.14 4.31
CA ILE A 173 2.38 0.25 3.53
C ILE A 173 1.50 1.16 4.38
N SER A 174 1.73 2.47 4.28
CA SER A 174 1.04 3.45 5.12
C SER A 174 -0.28 3.98 4.53
N LYS A 175 -0.55 3.68 3.26
CA LYS A 175 -1.79 4.07 2.58
C LYS A 175 -2.81 2.96 2.73
N ASN A 176 -4.03 3.34 3.09
CA ASN A 176 -5.14 2.43 3.32
C ASN A 176 -6.26 2.69 2.30
N ASP A 177 -5.91 2.80 1.02
CA ASP A 177 -6.87 2.91 -0.08
C ASP A 177 -7.09 1.54 -0.74
N ASP A 178 -8.26 1.38 -1.37
CA ASP A 178 -8.66 0.07 -1.92
C ASP A 178 -7.81 -0.36 -3.12
N LYS A 179 -7.25 0.60 -3.88
CA LYS A 179 -6.32 0.29 -4.97
C LYS A 179 -5.08 -0.45 -4.46
N ILE A 180 -4.47 0.01 -3.37
CA ILE A 180 -3.30 -0.65 -2.79
C ILE A 180 -3.66 -1.99 -2.15
N LYS A 181 -4.82 -2.09 -1.48
CA LYS A 181 -5.29 -3.38 -0.94
C LYS A 181 -5.43 -4.40 -2.05
N ASN A 182 -6.11 -4.04 -3.15
CA ASN A 182 -6.26 -4.93 -4.29
C ASN A 182 -4.90 -5.29 -4.91
N GLU A 183 -4.01 -4.33 -5.13
CA GLU A 183 -2.68 -4.62 -5.69
C GLU A 183 -1.87 -5.60 -4.84
N ILE A 184 -1.87 -5.43 -3.52
CA ILE A 184 -1.19 -6.33 -2.59
C ILE A 184 -1.88 -7.69 -2.53
N GLY A 185 -3.19 -7.70 -2.39
CA GLY A 185 -4.00 -8.90 -2.20
C GLY A 185 -3.92 -9.86 -3.38
N PHE A 186 -4.22 -9.35 -4.58
CA PHE A 186 -4.14 -10.14 -5.80
C PHE A 186 -2.69 -10.52 -6.13
N GLY A 187 -1.72 -9.64 -5.86
CA GLY A 187 -0.30 -9.97 -6.02
C GLY A 187 0.17 -11.12 -5.13
N ILE A 188 -0.33 -11.20 -3.90
CA ILE A 188 -0.06 -12.33 -2.99
C ILE A 188 -0.74 -13.60 -3.48
N LEU A 189 -1.97 -13.54 -4.00
CA LEU A 189 -2.61 -14.70 -4.62
C LEU A 189 -1.83 -15.21 -5.83
N GLY A 190 -1.28 -14.31 -6.66
CA GLY A 190 -0.37 -14.66 -7.75
C GLY A 190 0.88 -15.38 -7.24
N ILE A 191 1.50 -14.87 -6.18
CA ILE A 191 2.66 -15.51 -5.52
C ILE A 191 2.28 -16.90 -5.02
N ALA A 192 1.18 -17.03 -4.29
CA ALA A 192 0.71 -18.26 -3.66
C ALA A 192 0.37 -19.36 -4.68
N THR A 193 -0.10 -18.98 -5.86
CA THR A 193 -0.52 -19.88 -6.94
C THR A 193 0.53 -20.03 -8.05
N HIS A 194 1.68 -19.36 -7.91
CA HIS A 194 2.74 -19.26 -8.92
C HIS A 194 2.31 -18.69 -10.27
N ILE A 195 1.31 -17.82 -10.26
CA ILE A 195 0.83 -17.11 -11.45
C ILE A 195 1.52 -15.76 -11.54
N ASP A 196 2.16 -15.48 -12.68
CA ASP A 196 2.78 -14.18 -12.97
C ASP A 196 1.75 -13.06 -12.78
N ASN A 197 2.16 -11.94 -12.17
CA ASN A 197 1.31 -10.78 -11.93
C ASN A 197 0.72 -10.14 -13.20
N LYS A 198 1.29 -10.44 -14.37
CA LYS A 198 0.71 -10.09 -15.67
C LYS A 198 -0.51 -10.93 -16.07
N ASN A 199 -0.66 -12.11 -15.48
CA ASN A 199 -1.64 -13.12 -15.85
C ASN A 199 -2.59 -13.44 -14.69
N LEU A 200 -2.81 -12.50 -13.77
CA LEU A 200 -3.63 -12.72 -12.56
C LEU A 200 -5.05 -13.19 -12.87
N VAL A 201 -5.58 -12.90 -14.08
CA VAL A 201 -6.88 -13.43 -14.53
C VAL A 201 -6.98 -14.95 -14.43
N LYS A 202 -5.85 -15.67 -14.52
CA LYS A 202 -5.76 -17.14 -14.49
C LYS A 202 -5.81 -17.75 -13.08
N ILE A 203 -5.95 -16.93 -12.03
CA ILE A 203 -6.03 -17.42 -10.64
C ILE A 203 -7.33 -18.20 -10.39
N ASP A 204 -8.41 -17.87 -11.10
CA ASP A 204 -9.65 -18.64 -11.13
C ASP A 204 -9.41 -20.14 -11.41
N LYS A 205 -8.49 -20.46 -12.34
CA LYS A 205 -8.09 -21.82 -12.72
C LYS A 205 -7.33 -22.54 -11.60
N LYS A 206 -6.99 -21.84 -10.51
CA LYS A 206 -6.33 -22.37 -9.30
C LYS A 206 -7.25 -22.35 -8.08
N LEU A 207 -8.56 -22.14 -8.25
CA LEU A 207 -9.53 -22.13 -7.15
C LEU A 207 -9.42 -23.36 -6.24
N SER A 208 -9.39 -24.57 -6.80
CA SER A 208 -9.27 -25.80 -6.01
C SER A 208 -7.99 -25.85 -5.19
N TYR A 209 -6.88 -25.34 -5.73
CA TYR A 209 -5.62 -25.24 -5.01
C TYR A 209 -5.73 -24.24 -3.86
N ILE A 210 -6.34 -23.07 -4.08
CA ILE A 210 -6.55 -22.05 -3.03
C ILE A 210 -7.42 -22.63 -1.91
N GLN A 211 -8.52 -23.29 -2.26
CA GLN A 211 -9.42 -23.93 -1.30
C GLN A 211 -8.70 -24.99 -0.45
N SER A 212 -7.86 -25.83 -1.06
CA SER A 212 -7.10 -26.86 -0.34
C SER A 212 -5.93 -26.31 0.50
N ASN A 213 -5.40 -25.13 0.17
CA ASN A 213 -4.23 -24.54 0.83
C ASN A 213 -4.56 -23.25 1.59
N LEU A 214 -5.83 -23.01 1.90
CA LEU A 214 -6.30 -21.79 2.54
C LEU A 214 -5.56 -21.50 3.85
N GLU A 215 -5.35 -22.55 4.66
CA GLU A 215 -4.61 -22.45 5.92
C GLU A 215 -3.16 -22.02 5.74
N GLU A 216 -2.46 -22.63 4.78
CA GLU A 216 -1.08 -22.30 4.49
C GLU A 216 -0.96 -20.88 3.97
N ILE A 217 -1.84 -20.47 3.05
CA ILE A 217 -1.86 -19.12 2.49
C ILE A 217 -2.03 -18.09 3.60
N LEU A 218 -3.08 -18.20 4.42
CA LEU A 218 -3.37 -17.25 5.50
C LEU A 218 -2.24 -17.19 6.52
N SER A 219 -1.74 -18.35 6.95
CA SER A 219 -0.64 -18.44 7.93
C SER A 219 0.66 -17.83 7.40
N ARG A 220 0.98 -18.02 6.10
CA ARG A 220 2.14 -17.40 5.48
C ARG A 220 1.99 -15.89 5.37
N VAL A 221 0.80 -15.41 4.99
CA VAL A 221 0.54 -13.96 4.95
C VAL A 221 0.74 -13.34 6.33
N ASP A 222 0.17 -13.93 7.38
CA ASP A 222 0.31 -13.43 8.76
C ASP A 222 1.78 -13.44 9.23
N MET A 223 2.46 -14.58 9.07
CA MET A 223 3.85 -14.75 9.49
C MET A 223 4.79 -13.77 8.78
N ILE A 224 4.70 -13.66 7.44
CA ILE A 224 5.57 -12.78 6.66
C ILE A 224 5.28 -11.32 7.02
N SER A 225 4.00 -10.94 7.13
CA SER A 225 3.60 -9.59 7.52
C SER A 225 4.17 -9.22 8.88
N SER A 226 4.03 -10.10 9.88
CA SER A 226 4.56 -9.86 11.23
C SER A 226 6.07 -9.64 11.22
N LYS A 227 6.83 -10.51 10.55
CA LYS A 227 8.30 -10.40 10.45
C LYS A 227 8.74 -9.11 9.74
N LEU A 228 8.07 -8.75 8.65
CA LEU A 228 8.35 -7.51 7.93
C LEU A 228 7.99 -6.28 8.78
N ASN A 229 6.87 -6.31 9.49
CA ASN A 229 6.48 -5.20 10.32
C ASN A 229 7.47 -5.00 11.48
N ASP A 230 7.87 -6.06 12.15
CA ASP A 230 8.80 -6.00 13.28
C ASP A 230 10.13 -5.33 12.89
N ILE A 231 10.69 -5.71 11.73
CA ILE A 231 11.95 -5.15 11.27
C ILE A 231 11.80 -3.70 10.80
N PHE A 232 10.75 -3.38 10.04
CA PHE A 232 10.57 -2.04 9.47
C PHE A 232 9.95 -1.02 10.43
N ALA A 233 9.15 -1.46 11.40
CA ALA A 233 8.51 -0.55 12.36
C ALA A 233 9.57 0.26 13.12
N ARG A 234 10.64 -0.38 13.60
CA ARG A 234 11.74 0.33 14.28
C ARG A 234 12.52 1.23 13.32
N LEU A 235 12.77 0.77 12.09
CA LEU A 235 13.56 1.51 11.11
C LEU A 235 12.85 2.77 10.59
N LEU A 236 11.54 2.68 10.34
CA LEU A 236 10.78 3.70 9.62
C LEU A 236 9.88 4.55 10.52
N ARG A 237 9.80 4.29 11.83
CA ARG A 237 8.97 5.07 12.76
C ARG A 237 9.37 6.53 12.76
N GLN A 238 8.38 7.40 12.62
CA GLN A 238 8.50 8.83 12.82
C GLN A 238 8.20 9.15 14.28
N ASN A 239 9.19 9.66 15.01
CA ASN A 239 9.01 10.10 16.40
C ASN A 239 8.39 11.51 16.44
N ILE A 240 7.26 11.74 15.78
CA ILE A 240 6.61 13.05 15.65
C ILE A 240 5.20 13.03 16.24
N SER A 241 4.65 14.18 16.67
CA SER A 241 3.24 14.21 17.10
C SER A 241 2.30 13.87 15.95
N PHE A 242 1.48 12.85 16.17
CA PHE A 242 0.39 12.46 15.28
C PHE A 242 -0.75 13.47 15.38
N SER A 243 -1.07 14.10 14.26
CA SER A 243 -2.33 14.82 14.11
C SER A 243 -3.29 13.92 13.35
N LYS A 244 -4.47 13.65 13.93
CA LYS A 244 -5.58 12.96 13.25
C LYS A 244 -6.31 13.87 12.24
N ASN A 245 -5.75 15.03 11.88
CA ASN A 245 -6.37 15.94 10.93
C ASN A 245 -6.45 15.29 9.53
N ARG A 246 -7.68 15.09 9.04
CA ARG A 246 -7.97 14.50 7.71
C ARG A 246 -7.33 15.28 6.54
N THR A 247 -7.09 16.58 6.69
CA THR A 247 -6.53 17.45 5.63
C THR A 247 -5.00 17.40 5.52
N SER A 248 -4.31 16.84 6.51
CA SER A 248 -2.85 16.70 6.51
C SER A 248 -2.43 15.48 7.35
N PRO A 249 -2.76 14.26 6.88
CA PRO A 249 -2.49 13.05 7.63
C PRO A 249 -0.98 12.90 7.85
N LYS A 250 -0.58 12.82 9.12
CA LYS A 250 0.79 12.44 9.49
C LYS A 250 0.81 10.93 9.70
N TYR A 251 1.63 10.25 8.91
CA TYR A 251 1.81 8.80 9.03
C TYR A 251 2.81 8.44 10.12
N ALA A 252 2.55 7.34 10.81
CA ALA A 252 3.46 6.75 11.81
C ALA A 252 4.83 6.37 11.27
N TYR A 253 4.92 6.13 9.96
CA TYR A 253 6.13 5.61 9.33
C TYR A 253 6.51 6.41 8.09
N SER A 254 7.81 6.55 7.82
CA SER A 254 8.34 7.21 6.61
C SER A 254 8.54 6.20 5.49
N THR A 255 7.44 5.83 4.83
CA THR A 255 7.37 4.82 3.75
C THR A 255 7.80 5.35 2.37
N GLY A 256 8.54 6.46 2.32
CA GLY A 256 8.84 7.17 1.08
C GLY A 256 9.60 6.36 0.02
N LEU A 257 10.31 5.29 0.43
CA LEU A 257 11.05 4.39 -0.46
C LEU A 257 10.26 3.10 -0.81
N THR A 258 9.02 2.97 -0.34
CA THR A 258 8.17 1.79 -0.57
C THR A 258 7.31 1.98 -1.82
N THR A 259 7.18 0.89 -2.59
CA THR A 259 6.14 0.68 -3.61
C THR A 259 5.51 -0.69 -3.36
N SER A 260 4.28 -0.93 -3.84
CA SER A 260 3.59 -2.19 -3.55
C SER A 260 4.31 -3.38 -4.17
N PHE A 261 4.81 -3.29 -5.41
CA PHE A 261 5.62 -4.34 -6.03
C PHE A 261 6.91 -4.67 -5.28
N LYS A 262 7.54 -3.66 -4.69
CA LYS A 262 8.70 -3.88 -3.82
C LYS A 262 8.31 -4.64 -2.56
N ALA A 263 7.19 -4.29 -1.91
CA ALA A 263 6.67 -5.06 -0.78
C ALA A 263 6.32 -6.50 -1.18
N LEU A 264 5.62 -6.69 -2.31
CA LEU A 264 5.29 -8.00 -2.88
C LEU A 264 6.54 -8.84 -3.17
N SER A 265 7.64 -8.24 -3.59
CA SER A 265 8.89 -8.98 -3.83
C SER A 265 9.45 -9.61 -2.55
N TYR A 266 9.19 -9.02 -1.38
CA TYR A 266 9.56 -9.61 -0.10
C TYR A 266 8.69 -10.82 0.20
N PHE A 267 7.38 -10.74 -0.04
CA PHE A 267 6.49 -11.90 0.05
C PHE A 267 6.92 -13.00 -0.92
N ALA A 268 7.16 -12.67 -2.19
CA ALA A 268 7.58 -13.63 -3.21
C ALA A 268 8.86 -14.37 -2.82
N THR A 269 9.85 -13.63 -2.30
CA THR A 269 11.12 -14.20 -1.85
C THR A 269 10.92 -15.12 -0.65
N LEU A 270 10.14 -14.70 0.34
CA LEU A 270 9.97 -15.40 1.61
C LEU A 270 8.94 -16.53 1.55
N TRP A 271 8.10 -16.57 0.50
CA TRP A 271 6.90 -17.41 0.43
C TRP A 271 7.19 -18.88 0.72
N GLU A 272 8.24 -19.45 0.12
CA GLU A 272 8.59 -20.88 0.25
C GLU A 272 9.95 -21.11 0.90
N MET A 273 10.52 -20.08 1.55
CA MET A 273 11.82 -20.22 2.20
C MET A 273 11.72 -21.08 3.46
N ASN A 274 12.75 -21.92 3.68
CA ASN A 274 12.94 -22.59 4.96
C ASN A 274 13.22 -21.58 6.08
N LYS A 275 13.12 -22.01 7.34
CA LYS A 275 13.29 -21.14 8.50
C LYS A 275 14.66 -20.42 8.54
N GLN A 276 15.74 -21.15 8.25
CA GLN A 276 17.10 -20.61 8.33
C GLN A 276 17.34 -19.51 7.28
N ASP A 277 16.89 -19.75 6.04
CA ASP A 277 17.04 -18.79 4.95
C ASP A 277 16.05 -17.64 5.06
N THR A 278 14.86 -17.87 5.62
CA THR A 278 13.93 -16.81 6.02
C THR A 278 14.59 -15.84 7.00
N GLU A 279 15.23 -16.34 8.05
CA GLU A 279 15.92 -15.48 9.03
C GLU A 279 17.03 -14.66 8.38
N LYS A 280 17.91 -15.27 7.57
CA LYS A 280 18.97 -14.54 6.84
C LYS A 280 18.40 -13.48 5.91
N THR A 281 17.38 -13.83 5.14
CA THR A 281 16.75 -12.96 4.15
C THR A 281 16.08 -11.76 4.80
N ILE A 282 15.35 -11.97 5.91
CA ILE A 282 14.73 -10.89 6.70
C ILE A 282 15.78 -9.86 7.17
N TYR A 283 16.98 -10.30 7.58
CA TYR A 283 18.04 -9.37 8.00
C TYR A 283 18.68 -8.61 6.85
N ASN A 284 18.67 -9.15 5.63
CA ASN A 284 19.22 -8.49 4.45
C ASN A 284 18.23 -7.50 3.81
N ILE A 285 16.92 -7.76 3.90
CA ILE A 285 15.86 -6.96 3.27
C ILE A 285 15.97 -5.45 3.59
N PRO A 286 16.28 -4.98 4.81
CA PRO A 286 16.47 -3.56 5.08
C PRO A 286 17.55 -2.87 4.25
N ALA A 287 18.68 -3.54 3.98
CA ALA A 287 19.73 -3.00 3.12
C ALA A 287 19.25 -2.91 1.66
N TYR A 288 18.57 -3.96 1.18
CA TYR A 288 17.93 -3.96 -0.15
C TYR A 288 16.81 -2.92 -0.26
N TYR A 289 16.08 -2.65 0.81
CA TYR A 289 15.04 -1.61 0.82
C TYR A 289 15.63 -0.25 0.44
N VAL A 290 16.82 0.11 0.93
CA VAL A 290 17.43 1.36 0.48
C VAL A 290 18.07 1.18 -0.90
N PHE A 291 18.82 0.10 -1.12
CA PHE A 291 19.53 -0.15 -2.38
C PHE A 291 18.63 -0.20 -3.63
N ASP A 292 17.50 -0.91 -3.57
CA ASP A 292 16.55 -1.03 -4.68
C ASP A 292 15.96 0.34 -5.06
N TYR A 293 15.73 1.20 -4.06
CA TYR A 293 15.30 2.56 -4.33
C TYR A 293 16.41 3.38 -5.01
N LEU A 294 17.64 3.32 -4.50
CA LEU A 294 18.78 4.06 -5.04
C LEU A 294 19.10 3.67 -6.49
N THR A 295 18.86 2.41 -6.85
CA THR A 295 19.15 1.86 -8.17
C THR A 295 17.96 1.89 -9.13
N GLY A 296 16.80 2.39 -8.70
CA GLY A 296 15.59 2.40 -9.54
C GLY A 296 15.16 0.99 -9.95
N VAL A 297 15.46 -0.04 -9.16
CA VAL A 297 14.69 -1.29 -9.27
C VAL A 297 13.22 -0.88 -9.04
N TRP A 298 12.16 -1.51 -9.54
CA TRP A 298 10.77 -1.02 -9.30
C TRP A 298 10.37 0.34 -9.90
N SER A 299 11.22 1.06 -10.66
CA SER A 299 10.74 2.11 -11.57
C SER A 299 10.22 1.49 -12.88
N GLY A 300 9.05 1.95 -13.35
CA GLY A 300 8.49 1.62 -14.67
C GLY A 300 7.76 0.28 -14.80
N HIS A 301 8.40 -0.87 -14.51
CA HIS A 301 7.87 -2.20 -14.84
C HIS A 301 7.78 -3.14 -13.61
N GLY A 302 6.96 -2.75 -12.64
CA GLY A 302 6.78 -3.49 -11.38
C GLY A 302 6.25 -4.92 -11.59
N ASP A 303 5.17 -5.07 -12.37
CA ASP A 303 4.53 -6.35 -12.63
C ASP A 303 5.49 -7.39 -13.21
N GLN A 304 6.22 -7.02 -14.26
CA GLN A 304 7.15 -7.94 -14.95
C GLN A 304 8.31 -8.38 -14.07
N ARG A 305 8.78 -7.49 -13.19
CA ARG A 305 9.94 -7.74 -12.36
C ARG A 305 9.62 -8.60 -11.14
N LEU A 306 8.38 -8.59 -10.67
CA LEU A 306 7.98 -9.34 -9.50
C LEU A 306 8.18 -10.86 -9.69
N TYR A 307 7.91 -11.38 -10.89
CA TYR A 307 8.04 -12.80 -11.20
C TYR A 307 9.49 -13.34 -11.06
N ASP A 308 10.51 -12.49 -11.24
CA ASP A 308 11.91 -12.87 -11.02
C ASP A 308 12.20 -13.29 -9.56
N TYR A 309 11.36 -12.87 -8.61
CA TYR A 309 11.49 -13.14 -7.17
C TYR A 309 10.69 -14.36 -6.71
N TYR A 310 9.91 -15.01 -7.58
CA TYR A 310 9.12 -16.19 -7.22
C TYR A 310 10.06 -17.37 -6.97
N HIS A 311 9.76 -18.22 -5.99
CA HIS A 311 10.64 -19.33 -5.62
C HIS A 311 10.98 -20.28 -6.78
N LEU A 312 10.00 -20.61 -7.62
CA LEU A 312 10.21 -21.49 -8.79
C LEU A 312 11.10 -20.87 -9.88
N VAL A 313 11.21 -19.53 -9.92
CA VAL A 313 12.03 -18.80 -10.89
C VAL A 313 13.40 -18.46 -10.30
N ALA A 314 13.41 -17.96 -9.06
CA ALA A 314 14.55 -17.64 -8.21
C ALA A 314 15.70 -16.86 -8.89
N LYS A 315 15.41 -16.07 -9.94
CA LYS A 315 16.40 -15.23 -10.62
C LYS A 315 16.92 -14.12 -9.71
N LYS A 316 16.06 -13.61 -8.83
CA LYS A 316 16.38 -12.59 -7.83
C LYS A 316 15.85 -13.01 -6.47
N ASN A 317 16.56 -12.63 -5.42
CA ASN A 317 16.15 -12.81 -4.03
C ASN A 317 16.98 -11.88 -3.13
N TYR A 318 16.67 -11.89 -1.84
CA TYR A 318 17.36 -11.10 -0.83
C TYR A 318 18.23 -11.97 0.11
N LEU A 319 18.53 -13.21 -0.29
CA LEU A 319 19.25 -14.17 0.57
C LEU A 319 20.72 -13.80 0.74
N LYS A 320 21.36 -13.26 -0.30
CA LYS A 320 22.77 -12.83 -0.23
C LYS A 320 22.86 -11.39 0.29
N PRO A 321 23.71 -11.11 1.30
CA PRO A 321 23.88 -9.75 1.81
C PRO A 321 24.52 -8.85 0.75
N LEU A 322 24.14 -7.58 0.75
CA LEU A 322 24.81 -6.54 -0.03
C LEU A 322 26.21 -6.28 0.54
N THR A 323 27.17 -6.04 -0.34
CA THR A 323 28.47 -5.49 0.07
C THR A 323 28.35 -3.99 0.30
N ILE A 324 29.17 -3.46 1.22
CA ILE A 324 29.22 -2.02 1.46
C ILE A 324 29.65 -1.23 0.22
N THR A 325 30.48 -1.82 -0.65
CA THR A 325 30.91 -1.23 -1.91
C THR A 325 29.75 -1.06 -2.90
N GLN A 326 28.89 -2.08 -3.04
CA GLN A 326 27.69 -1.99 -3.87
C GLN A 326 26.76 -0.88 -3.36
N PHE A 327 26.50 -0.86 -2.05
CA PHE A 327 25.64 0.15 -1.44
C PHE A 327 26.18 1.57 -1.66
N ASN A 328 27.45 1.81 -1.34
CA ASN A 328 28.07 3.13 -1.46
C ASN A 328 28.12 3.61 -2.91
N SER A 329 28.34 2.71 -3.87
CA SER A 329 28.34 3.05 -5.29
C SER A 329 26.95 3.48 -5.76
N ALA A 330 25.91 2.73 -5.41
CA ALA A 330 24.52 3.08 -5.72
C ALA A 330 24.11 4.41 -5.06
N PHE A 331 24.51 4.63 -3.80
CA PHE A 331 24.22 5.87 -3.10
C PHE A 331 24.91 7.08 -3.74
N ALA A 332 26.18 6.94 -4.14
CA ALA A 332 26.92 8.00 -4.80
C ALA A 332 26.31 8.39 -6.16
N ALA A 333 25.85 7.40 -6.93
CA ALA A 333 25.14 7.61 -8.19
C ALA A 333 23.83 8.38 -7.96
N TRP A 334 22.96 7.88 -7.07
CA TRP A 334 21.70 8.55 -6.72
C TRP A 334 21.90 9.98 -6.23
N LEU A 335 22.90 10.23 -5.37
CA LEU A 335 23.20 11.57 -4.87
C LEU A 335 23.68 12.52 -5.97
N SER A 336 24.29 12.00 -7.03
CA SER A 336 24.73 12.80 -8.18
C SER A 336 23.56 13.27 -9.05
N GLU A 337 22.50 12.48 -9.13
CA GLU A 337 21.31 12.74 -9.96
C GLU A 337 20.24 13.53 -9.19
N ASN A 338 20.24 13.46 -7.85
CA ASN A 338 19.21 14.09 -7.02
C ASN A 338 19.55 15.56 -6.68
N ASN A 339 19.07 16.48 -7.51
CA ASN A 339 19.10 17.92 -7.23
C ASN A 339 17.96 18.30 -6.27
N ALA A 340 18.33 18.69 -5.06
CA ALA A 340 17.39 18.98 -3.97
C ALA A 340 17.14 20.49 -3.79
N MET A 341 17.02 21.20 -4.92
CA MET A 341 16.70 22.63 -5.02
C MET A 341 15.22 22.89 -4.72
N ARG A 342 14.83 22.69 -3.46
CA ARG A 342 13.44 22.83 -3.00
C ARG A 342 13.38 23.23 -1.53
N LYS A 343 12.25 23.82 -1.12
CA LYS A 343 12.03 24.34 0.24
C LYS A 343 11.76 23.26 1.29
N THR A 344 11.30 22.08 0.87
CA THR A 344 10.82 21.00 1.72
C THR A 344 11.42 19.67 1.29
N PHE A 345 11.75 18.82 2.25
CA PHE A 345 12.26 17.49 1.96
C PHE A 345 11.21 16.66 1.21
N SER A 346 11.64 15.94 0.18
CA SER A 346 10.80 14.95 -0.49
C SER A 346 10.50 13.77 0.46
N LYS A 347 9.50 12.94 0.13
CA LYS A 347 9.16 11.77 0.95
C LYS A 347 10.33 10.78 1.08
N GLU A 348 11.16 10.69 0.03
CA GLU A 348 12.31 9.80 -0.04
C GLU A 348 13.45 10.32 0.84
N VAL A 349 13.75 11.62 0.76
CA VAL A 349 14.75 12.25 1.64
C VAL A 349 14.31 12.15 3.10
N LYS A 350 13.02 12.36 3.39
CA LYS A 350 12.47 12.14 4.75
C LYS A 350 12.67 10.70 5.22
N ALA A 351 12.40 9.70 4.38
CA ALA A 351 12.63 8.29 4.73
C ALA A 351 14.10 8.00 5.04
N LEU A 352 15.04 8.53 4.24
CA LEU A 352 16.48 8.39 4.51
C LEU A 352 16.92 9.11 5.79
N ILE A 353 16.38 10.29 6.09
CA ILE A 353 16.60 10.98 7.36
C ILE A 353 16.09 10.12 8.52
N THR A 354 14.87 9.56 8.40
CA THR A 354 14.27 8.70 9.41
C THR A 354 15.12 7.46 9.69
N ILE A 355 15.52 6.74 8.63
CA ILE A 355 16.38 5.56 8.74
C ILE A 355 17.70 5.94 9.42
N HIS A 356 18.39 6.99 8.95
CA HIS A 356 19.64 7.42 9.56
C HIS A 356 19.46 7.70 11.05
N SER A 357 18.45 8.49 11.40
CA SER A 357 18.21 8.91 12.79
C SER A 357 17.93 7.72 13.70
N ASN A 358 17.07 6.79 13.27
CA ASN A 358 16.70 5.58 14.00
C ASN A 358 17.85 4.58 14.11
N LEU A 359 18.81 4.60 13.19
CA LEU A 359 20.02 3.78 13.23
C LEU A 359 21.15 4.42 14.05
N THR A 360 21.12 5.73 14.31
CA THR A 360 22.23 6.47 14.93
C THR A 360 21.87 7.10 16.28
N TYR A 361 21.44 8.35 16.30
CA TYR A 361 21.27 9.12 17.55
C TYR A 361 19.93 8.88 18.24
N LEU A 362 18.93 8.29 17.57
CA LEU A 362 17.66 7.91 18.20
C LEU A 362 17.66 6.46 18.70
N SER A 363 18.67 5.66 18.36
CA SER A 363 18.70 4.24 18.72
C SER A 363 19.01 3.96 20.20
N GLY A 364 19.43 4.96 20.98
CA GLY A 364 19.90 4.72 22.36
C GLY A 364 19.74 5.86 23.37
N THR A 365 19.21 7.03 23.02
CA THR A 365 19.40 8.24 23.86
C THR A 365 18.16 9.08 24.15
N PHE A 366 17.08 8.96 23.36
CA PHE A 366 15.94 9.87 23.51
C PHE A 366 14.78 9.21 24.25
N ASN A 367 14.39 9.83 25.37
CA ASN A 367 13.27 9.40 26.20
C ASN A 367 11.98 9.33 25.38
N ASN A 368 11.19 8.29 25.65
CA ASN A 368 9.82 8.11 25.19
C ASN A 368 8.96 9.27 25.72
N GLY A 369 8.81 10.37 24.96
CA GLY A 369 7.95 11.49 25.34
C GLY A 369 8.16 12.82 24.62
N GLU A 370 9.29 13.01 23.93
CA GLU A 370 9.53 14.24 23.15
C GLU A 370 9.22 14.03 21.66
N ASP A 371 8.45 14.98 21.09
CA ASP A 371 8.21 15.05 19.65
C ASP A 371 9.45 15.53 18.89
N PHE A 372 9.67 14.98 17.70
CA PHE A 372 10.71 15.42 16.75
C PHE A 372 10.09 16.11 15.54
N GLU A 373 10.93 16.85 14.82
CA GLU A 373 10.57 17.51 13.57
C GLU A 373 11.68 17.34 12.54
N PHE A 374 11.31 17.24 11.26
CA PHE A 374 12.28 17.30 10.17
C PHE A 374 12.82 18.73 10.07
N GLU A 375 14.12 18.90 10.24
CA GLU A 375 14.75 20.21 10.30
C GLU A 375 15.93 20.31 9.34
N HIS A 376 16.17 21.54 8.86
CA HIS A 376 17.35 21.88 8.08
C HIS A 376 18.53 22.25 9.00
N ILE A 377 19.67 21.59 8.79
CA ILE A 377 20.91 21.83 9.54
C ILE A 377 21.42 23.25 9.32
N ILE A 378 21.56 23.63 8.05
CA ILE A 378 21.72 25.00 7.59
C ILE A 378 20.31 25.61 7.58
N PRO A 379 20.01 26.58 8.47
CA PRO A 379 18.65 27.06 8.67
C PRO A 379 18.06 27.63 7.38
N LYS A 380 16.83 27.20 7.07
CA LYS A 380 16.09 27.61 5.86
C LYS A 380 16.00 29.13 5.72
N ALA A 381 15.78 29.86 6.81
CA ALA A 381 15.72 31.33 6.79
C ALA A 381 17.04 31.96 6.31
N ARG A 382 18.20 31.44 6.73
CA ARG A 382 19.51 31.93 6.29
C ARG A 382 19.78 31.60 4.83
N ALA A 383 19.45 30.37 4.41
CA ALA A 383 19.60 29.96 3.03
C ALA A 383 18.72 30.80 2.08
N LEU A 384 17.46 31.04 2.43
CA LEU A 384 16.53 31.84 1.62
C LEU A 384 16.82 33.34 1.62
N LYS A 385 17.54 33.86 2.62
CA LYS A 385 18.09 35.23 2.59
C LYS A 385 19.15 35.38 1.49
N ALA A 386 19.93 34.32 1.20
CA ALA A 386 20.96 34.34 0.17
C ALA A 386 20.45 33.89 -1.21
N ASP A 387 19.59 32.86 -1.27
CA ASP A 387 19.02 32.30 -2.50
C ASP A 387 17.49 32.21 -2.38
N LYS A 388 16.82 33.35 -2.58
CA LYS A 388 15.36 33.51 -2.36
C LYS A 388 14.51 32.53 -3.17
N ASN A 389 14.95 32.23 -4.40
CA ASN A 389 14.23 31.37 -5.34
C ASN A 389 14.69 29.91 -5.30
N LEU A 390 15.71 29.57 -4.50
CA LEU A 390 16.34 28.23 -4.46
C LEU A 390 16.75 27.73 -5.85
N SER A 391 17.44 28.60 -6.59
CA SER A 391 17.95 28.27 -7.93
C SER A 391 19.31 27.59 -7.90
N SER A 392 20.04 27.73 -6.79
CA SER A 392 21.45 27.36 -6.69
C SER A 392 21.73 26.45 -5.50
N LEU A 393 21.00 26.59 -4.39
CA LEU A 393 21.22 25.79 -3.18
C LEU A 393 20.42 24.48 -3.18
N ASN A 394 21.12 23.38 -2.89
CA ASN A 394 20.54 22.06 -2.63
C ASN A 394 19.97 21.96 -1.21
N LEU A 395 19.10 22.92 -0.85
CA LEU A 395 18.65 23.14 0.53
C LEU A 395 18.04 21.89 1.16
N SER A 396 17.24 21.13 0.42
CA SER A 396 16.52 19.96 0.94
C SER A 396 17.19 18.64 0.60
N SER A 397 18.51 18.65 0.39
CA SER A 397 19.32 17.42 0.25
C SER A 397 19.40 16.68 1.60
N LEU A 398 19.60 15.36 1.54
CA LEU A 398 19.84 14.53 2.73
C LEU A 398 20.94 15.10 3.63
N GLY A 399 21.99 15.65 3.01
CA GLY A 399 23.11 16.25 3.73
C GLY A 399 22.75 17.48 4.55
N ASN A 400 21.61 18.12 4.30
CA ASN A 400 21.12 19.24 5.09
C ASN A 400 19.91 18.86 5.96
N GLY A 401 19.50 17.59 5.99
CA GLY A 401 18.35 17.13 6.76
C GLY A 401 18.75 16.37 8.02
N MET A 402 17.91 16.51 9.05
CA MET A 402 17.95 15.71 10.28
C MET A 402 16.58 15.66 10.94
N PHE A 403 16.36 14.69 11.83
CA PHE A 403 15.35 14.81 12.88
C PHE A 403 15.92 15.58 14.08
N LEU A 404 15.19 16.59 14.54
CA LEU A 404 15.56 17.40 15.70
C LEU A 404 14.42 17.37 16.74
N PRO A 405 14.73 17.28 18.04
CA PRO A 405 13.70 17.41 19.08
C PRO A 405 13.01 18.76 18.98
N LYS A 406 11.67 18.78 19.10
CA LYS A 406 10.85 19.98 18.90
C LYS A 406 11.22 21.09 19.88
N SER A 407 11.55 20.75 21.12
CA SER A 407 11.96 21.76 22.11
C SER A 407 13.25 22.46 21.69
N LEU A 408 14.21 21.71 21.14
CA LEU A 408 15.45 22.27 20.61
C LEU A 408 15.20 23.05 19.31
N ASN A 409 14.33 22.55 18.43
CA ASN A 409 13.98 23.27 17.20
C ASN A 409 13.39 24.66 17.48
N ASN A 410 12.47 24.73 18.45
CA ASN A 410 11.84 25.97 18.89
C ASN A 410 12.84 27.00 19.44
N ARG A 411 13.90 26.55 20.13
CA ARG A 411 14.98 27.42 20.61
C ARG A 411 15.94 27.82 19.49
N LYS A 412 16.27 26.88 18.61
CA LYS A 412 17.21 27.05 17.51
C LYS A 412 16.72 28.09 16.51
N GLN A 413 15.46 28.02 16.06
CA GLN A 413 14.92 28.92 15.04
C GLN A 413 15.86 29.06 13.82
N GLU A 414 16.29 30.28 13.49
CA GLU A 414 17.22 30.57 12.39
C GLU A 414 18.72 30.40 12.75
N PHE A 415 19.03 29.91 13.95
CA PHE A 415 20.39 29.69 14.43
C PHE A 415 20.84 28.24 14.21
N THR A 416 22.12 27.96 14.43
CA THR A 416 22.65 26.59 14.58
C THR A 416 22.43 26.08 16.00
N ILE A 417 22.65 24.79 16.23
CA ILE A 417 22.61 24.23 17.59
C ILE A 417 23.68 24.89 18.48
N TYR A 418 24.88 25.20 17.95
CA TYR A 418 25.93 25.88 18.70
C TYR A 418 25.54 27.30 19.11
N GLU A 419 25.05 28.10 18.16
CA GLU A 419 24.61 29.47 18.41
C GLU A 419 23.43 29.52 19.39
N ALA A 420 22.50 28.56 19.31
CA ALA A 420 21.39 28.45 20.25
C ALA A 420 21.84 28.04 21.65
N SER A 421 22.94 27.29 21.78
CA SER A 421 23.50 26.85 23.05
C SER A 421 24.19 27.97 23.82
N ASN A 422 24.67 29.00 23.12
CA ASN A 422 25.36 30.16 23.70
C ASN A 422 24.38 31.28 24.10
N LYS A 423 23.07 31.12 23.87
CA LYS A 423 22.05 32.09 24.29
C LYS A 423 21.68 31.84 25.75
N SER A 424 22.03 32.78 26.63
CA SER A 424 21.56 32.81 28.01
C SER A 424 20.08 33.24 28.04
N ASP A 425 19.16 32.32 28.33
CA ASP A 425 17.72 32.59 28.40
C ASP A 425 17.30 33.34 29.70
N GLY A 426 18.19 34.10 30.34
CA GLY A 426 17.92 34.83 31.60
C GLY A 426 17.52 33.97 32.81
N ILE A 427 17.29 32.69 32.60
CA ILE A 427 17.00 31.65 33.58
C ILE A 427 18.22 30.74 33.59
N GLN A 428 18.74 30.42 34.77
CA GLN A 428 19.79 29.42 34.97
C GLN A 428 19.31 28.07 34.40
N LYS A 429 19.55 27.83 33.11
CA LYS A 429 19.51 26.53 32.47
C LYS A 429 20.95 26.22 32.08
N GLU A 430 21.41 25.02 32.39
CA GLU A 430 22.71 24.53 31.94
C GLU A 430 22.87 24.80 30.44
N PRO A 431 24.07 25.18 29.97
CA PRO A 431 24.33 25.36 28.54
C PRO A 431 23.88 24.09 27.80
N LEU A 432 23.13 24.23 26.69
CA LEU A 432 22.61 23.09 25.93
C LEU A 432 23.70 22.09 25.51
N LEU A 433 24.95 22.54 25.39
CA LEU A 433 26.09 21.68 25.08
C LEU A 433 26.56 20.83 26.26
N GLU A 434 26.17 21.10 27.50
CA GLU A 434 26.56 20.32 28.68
C GLU A 434 25.61 19.15 28.98
N VAL A 435 24.40 19.18 28.43
CA VAL A 435 23.47 18.04 28.50
C VAL A 435 23.95 16.93 27.55
N SER A 436 24.32 15.78 28.12
CA SER A 436 24.94 14.62 27.44
C SER A 436 24.27 14.21 26.13
N ASN A 437 22.94 14.30 26.08
CA ASN A 437 22.13 13.89 24.92
C ASN A 437 22.38 14.75 23.67
N TYR A 438 22.72 16.04 23.81
CA TYR A 438 22.97 16.91 22.67
C TYR A 438 24.36 16.74 22.08
N LYS A 439 25.38 16.48 22.91
CA LYS A 439 26.72 16.10 22.41
C LYS A 439 26.64 14.83 21.57
N GLN A 440 25.88 13.84 22.04
CA GLN A 440 25.67 12.59 21.30
C GLN A 440 24.89 12.82 20.00
N LEU A 441 23.87 13.69 20.00
CA LEU A 441 23.14 14.07 18.80
C LEU A 441 24.04 14.76 17.77
N ILE A 442 24.85 15.75 18.16
CA ILE A 442 25.78 16.44 17.25
C ILE A 442 26.76 15.44 16.64
N HIS A 443 27.38 14.61 17.46
CA HIS A 443 28.37 13.63 17.01
C HIS A 443 27.75 12.57 16.09
N SER A 444 26.69 11.90 16.54
CA SER A 444 26.13 10.73 15.85
C SER A 444 25.22 11.09 14.67
N SER A 445 24.82 12.37 14.53
CA SER A 445 24.08 12.87 13.37
C SER A 445 24.97 13.42 12.26
N ASP A 446 26.30 13.35 12.38
CA ASP A 446 27.23 13.99 11.44
C ASP A 446 26.97 15.51 11.30
N TYR A 447 26.55 16.18 12.37
CA TYR A 447 26.29 17.63 12.34
C TYR A 447 27.58 18.39 11.98
N PHE A 448 27.47 19.49 11.22
CA PHE A 448 28.66 20.29 10.89
C PHE A 448 29.30 20.84 12.15
N SER A 449 30.62 20.97 12.17
CA SER A 449 31.31 21.64 13.27
C SER A 449 31.06 23.16 13.26
N GLU A 450 31.29 23.83 14.39
CA GLU A 450 31.16 25.29 14.50
C GLU A 450 32.01 26.03 13.46
N LYS A 451 33.28 25.65 13.31
CA LYS A 451 34.19 26.16 12.27
C LYS A 451 33.66 25.94 10.86
N GLU A 452 32.99 24.82 10.60
CA GLU A 452 32.37 24.60 9.30
C GLU A 452 31.18 25.53 9.06
N PHE A 453 30.34 25.76 10.08
CA PHE A 453 29.25 26.73 9.99
C PHE A 453 29.75 28.15 9.74
N GLU A 454 30.80 28.60 10.43
CA GLU A 454 31.42 29.91 10.18
C GLU A 454 31.81 30.06 8.70
N ASN A 455 32.48 29.05 8.15
CA ASN A 455 32.86 29.03 6.74
C ASN A 455 31.64 28.98 5.82
N ILE A 456 30.65 28.13 6.12
CA ILE A 456 29.41 28.02 5.34
C ILE A 456 28.69 29.37 5.30
N PHE A 457 28.46 30.02 6.44
CA PHE A 457 27.74 31.29 6.48
C PHE A 457 28.53 32.45 5.88
N SER A 458 29.86 32.46 6.02
CA SER A 458 30.72 33.40 5.30
C SER A 458 30.59 33.25 3.78
N ARG A 459 30.52 32.00 3.29
CA ARG A 459 30.39 31.67 1.86
C ARG A 459 28.98 31.96 1.33
N LEU A 460 27.93 31.69 2.11
CA LEU A 460 26.55 32.10 1.79
C LEU A 460 26.44 33.62 1.61
N LYS A 461 27.06 34.43 2.49
CA LYS A 461 27.06 35.90 2.37
C LYS A 461 27.77 36.39 1.11
N LYS A 462 28.72 35.62 0.59
CA LYS A 462 29.44 35.88 -0.65
C LYS A 462 28.79 35.23 -1.88
N TYR A 463 27.61 34.64 -1.73
CA TYR A 463 26.89 33.91 -2.79
C TYR A 463 27.69 32.74 -3.40
N ASP A 464 28.65 32.18 -2.65
CA ASP A 464 29.45 31.02 -3.06
C ASP A 464 28.67 29.72 -2.76
N PHE A 465 27.63 29.49 -3.57
CA PHE A 465 26.73 28.34 -3.41
C PHE A 465 27.38 27.01 -3.76
N GLU A 466 28.40 27.02 -4.63
CA GLU A 466 29.17 25.82 -4.96
C GLU A 466 29.86 25.24 -3.72
N TYR A 467 30.54 26.08 -2.94
CA TYR A 467 31.16 25.66 -1.69
C TYR A 467 30.13 25.10 -0.70
N VAL A 468 28.99 25.78 -0.54
CA VAL A 468 27.93 25.36 0.38
C VAL A 468 27.34 24.02 -0.04
N ASN A 469 27.05 23.85 -1.33
CA ASN A 469 26.58 22.59 -1.90
C ASN A 469 27.62 21.47 -1.74
N LYS A 470 28.91 21.76 -1.87
CA LYS A 470 29.99 20.79 -1.60
C LYS A 470 29.97 20.31 -0.14
N LYS A 471 29.71 21.20 0.82
CA LYS A 471 29.56 20.83 2.24
C LYS A 471 28.32 19.99 2.50
N ILE A 472 27.17 20.38 1.94
CA ILE A 472 25.93 19.60 2.00
C ILE A 472 26.15 18.20 1.41
N ARG A 473 26.72 18.11 0.20
CA ARG A 473 27.02 16.82 -0.46
C ARG A 473 27.99 15.97 0.34
N GLY A 474 29.04 16.58 0.90
CA GLY A 474 30.01 15.88 1.74
C GLY A 474 29.38 15.23 2.97
N ARG A 475 28.45 15.92 3.64
CA ARG A 475 27.67 15.31 4.73
C ARG A 475 26.73 14.23 4.24
N ALA A 476 26.04 14.44 3.11
CA ALA A 476 25.15 13.43 2.53
C ALA A 476 25.87 12.10 2.28
N ILE A 477 27.11 12.14 1.79
CA ILE A 477 27.95 10.93 1.59
C ILE A 477 28.23 10.21 2.91
N ARG A 478 28.60 10.94 3.97
CA ARG A 478 28.84 10.34 5.30
C ARG A 478 27.59 9.69 5.88
N VAL A 479 26.45 10.40 5.80
CA VAL A 479 25.14 9.87 6.21
C VAL A 479 24.77 8.62 5.41
N GLY A 480 24.92 8.64 4.08
CA GLY A 480 24.65 7.48 3.23
C GLY A 480 25.52 6.27 3.57
N LYS A 481 26.81 6.50 3.80
CA LYS A 481 27.75 5.45 4.25
C LYS A 481 27.34 4.87 5.60
N SER A 482 26.99 5.72 6.56
CA SER A 482 26.51 5.32 7.89
C SER A 482 25.24 4.47 7.81
N ILE A 483 24.28 4.85 6.96
CA ILE A 483 23.08 4.04 6.68
C ILE A 483 23.49 2.65 6.15
N GLY A 484 24.34 2.61 5.10
CA GLY A 484 24.77 1.36 4.47
C GLY A 484 25.47 0.42 5.43
N GLU A 485 26.45 0.92 6.18
CA GLU A 485 27.20 0.13 7.18
C GLU A 485 26.26 -0.48 8.20
N LYS A 486 25.38 0.34 8.81
CA LYS A 486 24.47 -0.12 9.87
C LYS A 486 23.43 -1.11 9.36
N LEU A 487 22.85 -0.88 8.17
CA LEU A 487 21.88 -1.80 7.58
C LEU A 487 22.49 -3.14 7.17
N ILE A 488 23.74 -3.17 6.69
CA ILE A 488 24.42 -4.41 6.30
C ILE A 488 24.88 -5.20 7.53
N THR A 489 25.29 -4.53 8.61
CA THR A 489 25.71 -5.19 9.86
C THR A 489 24.57 -5.48 10.83
N LEU A 490 23.32 -5.28 10.40
CA LEU A 490 22.13 -5.37 11.25
C LEU A 490 21.91 -6.80 11.77
N LYS A 491 22.56 -7.17 12.87
CA LYS A 491 22.41 -8.48 13.53
C LYS A 491 21.69 -8.27 14.85
N LYS A 492 20.36 -8.45 14.83
CA LYS A 492 19.44 -8.25 15.96
C LYS A 492 19.53 -6.85 16.59
N PHE A 493 18.55 -6.02 16.28
CA PHE A 493 18.12 -5.05 17.29
C PHE A 493 17.46 -5.84 18.41
N ASN A 494 18.12 -5.98 19.56
CA ASN A 494 17.41 -6.32 20.79
C ASN A 494 16.44 -5.17 21.10
#